data_AF-A0A846DAL0-F1
#
_entry.id   AF-A0A846DAL0-F1
#
_cell.length_a   1.000
_cell.length_b   1.000
_cell.length_c   1.000
_cell.angle_alpha   90.00
_cell.angle_beta   90.00
_cell.angle_gamma   90.00
#
_symmetry.space_group_name_H-M   'P 1'
#
loop_
_entity.id
_entity.type
_entity.pdbx_description
1 polymer ?
#
loop_
_entity_poly.entity_id
_entity_poly.type
_entity_poly.pdbx_seq_one_letter_code
_entity_poly.pdbx_strand_id
1 'polypeptide(L)'
;MTTPLVTSIAIEELTSGNLKTGKPAVATLLDRGALPQAGAALASVPTQQLNDPGISFLRGRLAWQQLQTGNKDYGPEDVRRFWERAVKKQPKSIAYLNALGFAYYAEGKFNRANQTWYNALSLIKEDKTIPQEALNTYAGLALGLKQLAQKQSSGKQRSILLNQAISLRQKVIIEDPLNFQPDALSNNWMWSEQAIQDWRSLVATTARAN
;
A
#
# COMPACT_ATOMS: atom_id res chain seq x y z
N MET A 1 20.32 -13.40 9.88
CA MET A 1 20.13 -12.61 11.12
C MET A 1 18.77 -12.93 11.73
N THR A 2 18.72 -13.28 13.02
CA THR A 2 17.49 -13.61 13.76
C THR A 2 16.63 -12.37 14.06
N THR A 3 15.37 -12.53 14.47
CA THR A 3 14.51 -11.39 14.86
C THR A 3 15.09 -10.60 16.04
N PRO A 4 15.54 -11.23 17.15
CA PRO A 4 16.17 -10.50 18.25
C PRO A 4 17.36 -9.64 17.83
N LEU A 5 18.25 -10.18 16.97
CA LEU A 5 19.40 -9.43 16.48
C LEU A 5 18.99 -8.22 15.63
N VAL A 6 18.01 -8.38 14.74
CA VAL A 6 17.50 -7.25 13.94
C VAL A 6 16.81 -6.21 14.84
N THR A 7 16.14 -6.64 15.91
CA THR A 7 15.55 -5.72 16.91
C THR A 7 16.61 -4.88 17.60
N SER A 8 17.69 -5.50 18.09
CA SER A 8 18.80 -4.78 18.71
C SER A 8 19.41 -3.75 17.76
N ILE A 9 19.72 -4.16 16.51
CA ILE A 9 20.24 -3.26 15.48
C ILE A 9 19.29 -2.09 15.24
N ALA A 10 17.99 -2.37 15.05
CA ALA A 10 17.01 -1.32 14.78
C ALA A 10 16.93 -0.30 15.92
N ILE A 11 16.91 -0.74 17.17
CA ILE A 11 16.84 0.14 18.34
C ILE A 11 18.12 0.96 18.47
N GLU A 12 19.28 0.34 18.41
CA GLU A 12 20.59 1.00 18.58
C GLU A 12 20.82 2.08 17.52
N GLU A 13 20.57 1.74 16.26
CA GLU A 13 20.77 2.63 15.12
C GLU A 13 19.78 3.80 15.16
N LEU A 14 18.51 3.56 15.48
CA LEU A 14 17.52 4.64 15.58
C LEU A 14 17.76 5.53 16.79
N THR A 15 18.17 4.97 17.94
CA THR A 15 18.56 5.75 19.13
C THR A 15 19.70 6.71 18.81
N SER A 16 20.68 6.24 18.03
CA SER A 16 21.84 7.03 17.60
C SER A 16 21.52 8.01 16.45
N GLY A 17 20.27 8.03 15.97
CA GLY A 17 19.83 8.88 14.85
C GLY A 17 20.29 8.40 13.46
N ASN A 18 20.83 7.18 13.36
CA ASN A 18 21.26 6.58 12.10
C ASN A 18 20.06 5.98 11.34
N LEU A 19 19.33 6.84 10.64
CA LEU A 19 18.18 6.44 9.84
C LEU A 19 18.54 5.56 8.63
N LYS A 20 19.80 5.58 8.17
CA LYS A 20 20.26 4.81 7.00
C LYS A 20 20.22 3.31 7.28
N THR A 21 20.63 2.90 8.49
CA THR A 21 20.60 1.49 8.92
C THR A 21 19.32 1.15 9.66
N GLY A 22 18.81 2.05 10.50
CA GLY A 22 17.63 1.80 11.32
C GLY A 22 16.35 1.56 10.50
N LYS A 23 16.12 2.32 9.42
CA LYS A 23 14.91 2.17 8.59
C LYS A 23 14.81 0.79 7.91
N PRO A 24 15.84 0.28 7.21
CA PRO A 24 15.83 -1.08 6.68
C PRO A 24 15.67 -2.18 7.75
N ALA A 25 16.27 -2.00 8.93
CA ALA A 25 16.11 -2.95 10.03
C ALA A 25 14.65 -3.01 10.52
N VAL A 26 13.99 -1.86 10.67
CA VAL A 26 12.54 -1.80 10.97
C VAL A 26 11.71 -2.42 9.85
N ALA A 27 12.01 -2.12 8.58
CA ALA A 27 11.30 -2.73 7.46
C ALA A 27 11.39 -4.27 7.49
N THR A 28 12.58 -4.80 7.82
CA THR A 28 12.81 -6.24 7.99
C THR A 28 11.97 -6.83 9.13
N LEU A 29 11.83 -6.12 10.26
CA LEU A 29 10.94 -6.56 11.36
C LEU A 29 9.47 -6.59 10.91
N LEU A 30 9.04 -5.58 10.16
CA LEU A 30 7.68 -5.49 9.62
C LEU A 30 7.41 -6.59 8.58
N ASP A 31 8.37 -6.93 7.73
CA ASP A 31 8.29 -8.05 6.78
C ASP A 31 8.13 -9.40 7.49
N ARG A 32 8.71 -9.53 8.69
CA ARG A 32 8.60 -10.73 9.53
C ARG A 32 7.36 -10.78 10.41
N GLY A 33 6.50 -9.76 10.35
CA GLY A 33 5.35 -9.63 11.26
C GLY A 33 5.75 -9.38 12.73
N ALA A 34 7.00 -8.99 13.00
CA ALA A 34 7.50 -8.69 14.34
C ALA A 34 7.05 -7.27 14.78
N LEU A 35 5.73 -7.06 14.82
CA LEU A 35 5.10 -5.75 15.03
C LEU A 35 5.49 -5.11 16.39
N PRO A 36 5.49 -5.85 17.52
CA PRO A 36 5.94 -5.28 18.80
C PRO A 36 7.38 -4.76 18.75
N GLN A 37 8.27 -5.51 18.10
CA GLN A 37 9.69 -5.15 17.96
C GLN A 37 9.89 -3.95 17.04
N ALA A 38 9.16 -3.90 15.92
CA ALA A 38 9.16 -2.75 15.03
C ALA A 38 8.64 -1.48 15.74
N GLY A 39 7.60 -1.63 16.57
CA GLY A 39 7.07 -0.55 17.41
C GLY A 39 8.09 -0.03 18.42
N ALA A 40 8.76 -0.93 19.14
CA ALA A 40 9.81 -0.59 20.09
C ALA A 40 10.97 0.17 19.40
N ALA A 41 11.41 -0.27 18.23
CA ALA A 41 12.43 0.42 17.45
C ALA A 41 11.97 1.80 16.97
N LEU A 42 10.73 1.94 16.46
CA LEU A 42 10.21 3.24 16.02
C LEU A 42 9.96 4.22 17.18
N ALA A 43 9.86 3.73 18.41
CA ALA A 43 9.76 4.54 19.62
C ALA A 43 11.12 5.13 20.05
N SER A 44 12.26 4.54 19.65
CA SER A 44 13.60 5.06 19.98
C SER A 44 14.08 6.19 19.06
N VAL A 45 13.32 6.53 18.01
CA VAL A 45 13.66 7.62 17.08
C VAL A 45 13.68 8.97 17.81
N PRO A 46 14.79 9.74 17.73
CA PRO A 46 14.88 11.07 18.32
C PRO A 46 13.77 12.01 17.86
N THR A 47 13.27 12.86 18.75
CA THR A 47 12.14 13.77 18.49
C THR A 47 12.34 14.62 17.24
N GLN A 48 13.56 15.07 16.99
CA GLN A 48 13.96 15.91 15.86
C GLN A 48 13.80 15.18 14.51
N GLN A 49 13.85 13.86 14.50
CA GLN A 49 13.77 13.01 13.31
C GLN A 49 12.38 12.41 13.07
N LEU A 50 11.40 12.65 13.96
CA LEU A 50 10.04 12.11 13.82
C LEU A 50 9.33 12.55 12.53
N ASN A 51 9.74 13.69 11.98
CA ASN A 51 9.21 14.23 10.73
C ASN A 51 9.97 13.73 9.48
N ASP A 52 10.93 12.82 9.61
CA ASP A 52 11.54 12.15 8.46
C ASP A 52 10.45 11.40 7.67
N PRO A 53 10.40 11.55 6.33
CA PRO A 53 9.41 10.87 5.51
C PRO A 53 9.46 9.35 5.63
N GLY A 54 10.66 8.77 5.77
CA GLY A 54 10.83 7.33 5.92
C GLY A 54 10.34 6.82 7.27
N ILE A 55 10.61 7.56 8.36
CA ILE A 55 10.04 7.26 9.67
C ILE A 55 8.51 7.36 9.65
N SER A 56 7.97 8.41 9.03
CA SER A 56 6.52 8.57 8.86
C SER A 56 5.92 7.41 8.08
N PHE A 57 6.57 6.98 7.00
CA PHE A 57 6.14 5.84 6.22
C PHE A 57 6.11 4.53 7.03
N LEU A 58 7.17 4.25 7.78
CA LEU A 58 7.28 3.04 8.61
C LEU A 58 6.27 3.03 9.76
N ARG A 59 5.99 4.18 10.38
CA ARG A 59 4.93 4.30 11.39
C ARG A 59 3.54 4.02 10.80
N GLY A 60 3.27 4.52 9.59
CA GLY A 60 2.04 4.20 8.88
C GLY A 60 1.94 2.71 8.53
N ARG A 61 3.04 2.09 8.10
CA ARG A 61 3.10 0.65 7.81
C ARG A 61 2.86 -0.21 9.06
N LEU A 62 3.49 0.13 10.18
CA LEU A 62 3.27 -0.53 11.46
C LEU A 62 1.78 -0.46 11.86
N ALA A 63 1.22 0.75 11.87
CA ALA A 63 -0.19 0.99 12.21
C ALA A 63 -1.14 0.20 11.29
N TRP A 64 -0.84 0.17 9.98
CA TRP A 64 -1.61 -0.57 9.00
C TRP A 64 -1.58 -2.09 9.24
N GLN A 65 -0.41 -2.68 9.51
CA GLN A 65 -0.31 -4.11 9.82
C GLN A 65 -0.99 -4.45 11.15
N GLN A 66 -0.88 -3.58 12.16
CA GLN A 66 -1.59 -3.76 13.44
C GLN A 66 -3.11 -3.74 13.27
N LEU A 67 -3.64 -2.80 12.48
CA LEU A 67 -5.06 -2.71 12.13
C LEU A 67 -5.56 -4.03 11.50
N GLN A 68 -4.79 -4.60 10.57
CA GLN A 68 -5.15 -5.87 9.93
C GLN A 68 -5.18 -7.06 10.89
N THR A 69 -4.36 -7.03 11.95
CA THR A 69 -4.37 -8.06 13.02
C THR A 69 -5.48 -7.83 14.06
N GLY A 70 -6.36 -6.85 13.86
CA GLY A 70 -7.46 -6.53 14.79
C GLY A 70 -7.05 -5.69 15.99
N ASN A 71 -5.82 -5.15 16.01
CA ASN A 71 -5.39 -4.21 17.05
C ASN A 71 -6.16 -2.87 16.86
N LYS A 72 -6.66 -2.32 17.98
CA LYS A 72 -7.47 -1.10 18.04
C LYS A 72 -6.69 0.16 18.45
N ASP A 73 -5.39 0.04 18.68
CA ASP A 73 -4.48 1.16 19.03
C ASP A 73 -4.36 2.18 17.88
N TYR A 74 -4.68 1.76 16.65
CA TYR A 74 -4.65 2.59 15.46
C TYR A 74 -5.96 2.52 14.69
N GLY A 75 -6.43 3.67 14.21
CA GLY A 75 -7.50 3.75 13.22
C GLY A 75 -6.98 3.90 11.78
N PRO A 76 -7.84 3.69 10.76
CA PRO A 76 -7.52 4.02 9.37
C PRO A 76 -7.05 5.47 9.17
N GLU A 77 -7.54 6.40 10.00
CA GLU A 77 -7.12 7.80 9.93
C GLU A 77 -5.66 8.00 10.35
N ASP A 78 -5.16 7.22 11.31
CA ASP A 78 -3.78 7.34 11.80
C ASP A 78 -2.80 6.89 10.74
N VAL A 79 -3.11 5.75 10.11
CA VAL A 79 -2.39 5.24 8.94
C VAL A 79 -2.32 6.30 7.85
N ARG A 80 -3.48 6.88 7.48
CA ARG A 80 -3.53 7.97 6.48
C ARG A 80 -2.67 9.15 6.90
N ARG A 81 -2.78 9.66 8.13
CA ARG A 81 -2.01 10.82 8.61
C ARG A 81 -0.50 10.59 8.52
N PHE A 82 -0.03 9.39 8.87
CA PHE A 82 1.38 9.03 8.73
C PHE A 82 1.85 9.05 7.27
N TRP A 83 1.08 8.46 6.35
CA TRP A 83 1.45 8.44 4.93
C TRP A 83 1.25 9.78 4.22
N GLU A 84 0.27 10.59 4.60
CA GLU A 84 0.15 11.99 4.16
C GLU A 84 1.41 12.78 4.55
N ARG A 85 1.95 12.61 5.76
CA ARG A 85 3.19 13.26 6.19
C ARG A 85 4.39 12.80 5.34
N ALA A 86 4.50 11.51 5.05
CA ALA A 86 5.55 10.96 4.20
C ALA A 86 5.48 11.52 2.78
N VAL A 87 4.31 11.48 2.14
CA VAL A 87 4.07 12.00 0.78
C VAL A 87 4.30 13.51 0.73
N LYS A 88 3.87 14.29 1.74
CA LYS A 88 4.09 15.74 1.78
C LYS A 88 5.57 16.10 1.69
N LYS A 89 6.46 15.29 2.26
CA LYS A 89 7.92 15.51 2.26
C LYS A 89 8.62 14.88 1.06
N GLN A 90 8.09 13.79 0.52
CA GLN A 90 8.61 13.12 -0.68
C GLN A 90 7.46 12.79 -1.65
N PRO A 91 6.94 13.79 -2.38
CA PRO A 91 5.72 13.63 -3.19
C PRO A 91 5.95 12.78 -4.44
N LYS A 92 7.21 12.52 -4.81
CA LYS A 92 7.58 11.70 -5.97
C LYS A 92 7.87 10.23 -5.61
N SER A 93 7.67 9.83 -4.35
CA SER A 93 7.83 8.44 -3.93
C SER A 93 6.61 7.62 -4.31
N ILE A 94 6.73 6.79 -5.35
CA ILE A 94 5.64 5.89 -5.81
C ILE A 94 5.19 4.96 -4.70
N ALA A 95 6.12 4.41 -3.91
CA ALA A 95 5.80 3.55 -2.77
C ALA A 95 4.93 4.27 -1.72
N TYR A 96 5.21 5.55 -1.44
CA TYR A 96 4.43 6.32 -0.45
C TYR A 96 3.06 6.69 -0.99
N LEU A 97 2.97 7.04 -2.28
CA LEU A 97 1.69 7.29 -2.95
C LEU A 97 0.83 6.02 -2.99
N ASN A 98 1.42 4.87 -3.29
CA ASN A 98 0.69 3.60 -3.30
C ASN A 98 0.08 3.29 -1.94
N ALA A 99 0.89 3.34 -0.88
CA ALA A 99 0.40 3.14 0.48
C ALA A 99 -0.71 4.14 0.84
N LEU A 100 -0.52 5.44 0.55
CA LEU A 100 -1.54 6.45 0.78
C LEU A 100 -2.85 6.18 0.02
N GLY A 101 -2.76 5.69 -1.23
CA GLY A 101 -3.92 5.28 -2.02
C GLY A 101 -4.71 4.17 -1.34
N PHE A 102 -4.02 3.14 -0.81
CA PHE A 102 -4.65 2.06 -0.04
C PHE A 102 -5.30 2.56 1.27
N ALA A 103 -4.67 3.49 1.99
CA ALA A 103 -5.30 4.10 3.17
C ALA A 103 -6.59 4.86 2.82
N TYR A 104 -6.57 5.66 1.75
CA TYR A 104 -7.78 6.34 1.27
C TYR A 104 -8.87 5.36 0.84
N TYR A 105 -8.49 4.27 0.16
CA TYR A 105 -9.41 3.22 -0.24
C TYR A 105 -10.05 2.53 0.97
N ALA A 106 -9.27 2.19 2.00
CA ALA A 106 -9.76 1.59 3.24
C ALA A 106 -10.74 2.51 4.00
N GLU A 107 -10.54 3.83 3.93
CA GLU A 107 -11.47 4.82 4.48
C GLU A 107 -12.70 5.09 3.58
N GLY A 108 -12.85 4.40 2.44
CA GLY A 108 -13.95 4.63 1.49
C GLY A 108 -13.84 5.92 0.68
N LYS A 109 -12.70 6.61 0.74
CA LYS A 109 -12.39 7.88 0.05
C LYS A 109 -11.87 7.62 -1.37
N PHE A 110 -12.64 6.88 -2.17
CA PHE A 110 -12.22 6.34 -3.46
C PHE A 110 -11.76 7.39 -4.48
N ASN A 111 -12.36 8.59 -4.51
CA ASN A 111 -11.89 9.68 -5.38
C ASN A 111 -10.45 10.11 -5.03
N ARG A 112 -10.11 10.20 -3.74
CA ARG A 112 -8.76 10.55 -3.28
C ARG A 112 -7.76 9.42 -3.53
N ALA A 113 -8.20 8.17 -3.34
CA ALA A 113 -7.41 6.99 -3.66
C ALA A 113 -7.01 6.99 -5.15
N ASN A 114 -7.99 7.15 -6.05
CA ASN A 114 -7.75 7.22 -7.49
C ASN A 114 -6.84 8.37 -7.88
N GLN A 115 -7.06 9.58 -7.35
CA GLN A 115 -6.16 10.71 -7.63
C GLN A 115 -4.72 10.41 -7.20
N THR A 116 -4.54 9.73 -6.07
CA THR A 116 -3.22 9.38 -5.54
C THR A 116 -2.53 8.35 -6.44
N TRP A 117 -3.24 7.33 -6.91
CA TRP A 117 -2.69 6.37 -7.86
C TRP A 117 -2.44 6.96 -9.25
N TYR A 118 -3.27 7.87 -9.75
CA TYR A 118 -2.97 8.62 -10.98
C TYR A 118 -1.70 9.46 -10.85
N ASN A 119 -1.50 10.13 -9.71
CA ASN A 119 -0.26 10.86 -9.45
C ASN A 119 0.94 9.90 -9.45
N ALA A 120 0.83 8.72 -8.85
CA ALA A 120 1.89 7.71 -8.87
C ALA A 120 2.20 7.22 -10.29
N LEU A 121 1.17 6.93 -11.11
CA LEU A 121 1.35 6.53 -12.52
C LEU A 121 2.04 7.61 -13.35
N SER A 122 1.76 8.91 -13.11
CA SER A 122 2.40 10.00 -13.84
C SER A 122 3.92 10.12 -13.61
N LEU A 123 4.44 9.46 -12.57
CA LEU A 123 5.87 9.42 -12.24
C LEU A 123 6.60 8.23 -12.86
N ILE A 124 5.86 7.24 -13.35
CA ILE A 124 6.42 6.02 -13.95
C ILE A 124 6.73 6.33 -15.42
N LYS A 125 8.02 6.24 -15.78
CA LYS A 125 8.46 6.39 -17.17
C LYS A 125 8.11 5.12 -17.95
N GLU A 126 7.66 5.28 -19.19
CA GLU A 126 7.20 4.17 -20.05
C GLU A 126 8.33 3.30 -20.63
N ASP A 127 9.56 3.34 -20.11
CA ASP A 127 10.68 2.61 -20.69
C ASP A 127 10.62 1.10 -20.39
N LYS A 128 9.96 0.40 -21.32
CA LYS A 128 9.95 -1.03 -21.69
C LYS A 128 9.59 -2.08 -20.63
N THR A 129 9.87 -1.88 -19.35
CA THR A 129 9.48 -2.81 -18.28
C THR A 129 8.59 -2.09 -17.28
N ILE A 130 7.40 -2.62 -17.03
CA ILE A 130 6.50 -2.08 -16.02
C ILE A 130 7.10 -2.42 -14.65
N PRO A 131 7.56 -1.44 -13.86
CA PRO A 131 8.13 -1.74 -12.54
C PRO A 131 7.06 -2.32 -11.63
N GLN A 132 7.44 -3.16 -10.67
CA GLN A 132 6.47 -3.80 -9.77
C GLN A 132 5.65 -2.79 -8.96
N GLU A 133 6.23 -1.63 -8.66
CA GLU A 133 5.52 -0.52 -8.06
C GLU A 133 4.36 -0.02 -8.96
N ALA A 134 4.54 -0.01 -10.28
CA ALA A 134 3.47 0.35 -11.21
C ALA A 134 2.35 -0.68 -11.23
N LEU A 135 2.65 -1.97 -11.09
CA LEU A 135 1.64 -3.02 -11.00
C LEU A 135 0.76 -2.85 -9.76
N ASN A 136 1.36 -2.56 -8.60
CA ASN A 136 0.61 -2.23 -7.39
C ASN A 136 -0.25 -0.96 -7.59
N THR A 137 0.27 0.05 -8.28
CA THR A 137 -0.49 1.28 -8.60
C THR A 137 -1.69 0.98 -9.49
N TYR A 138 -1.51 0.21 -10.56
CA TYR A 138 -2.60 -0.20 -11.46
C TYR A 138 -3.65 -1.05 -10.74
N ALA A 139 -3.20 -1.97 -9.88
CA ALA A 139 -4.09 -2.82 -9.09
C ALA A 139 -4.93 -1.99 -8.12
N GLY A 140 -4.31 -1.04 -7.40
CA GLY A 140 -5.01 -0.09 -6.56
C GLY A 140 -6.04 0.72 -7.34
N LEU A 141 -5.65 1.32 -8.47
CA LEU A 141 -6.54 2.10 -9.32
C LEU A 141 -7.74 1.26 -9.81
N ALA A 142 -7.53 -0.01 -10.16
CA ALA A 142 -8.61 -0.92 -10.52
C ALA A 142 -9.63 -1.08 -9.38
N LEU A 143 -9.16 -1.26 -8.14
CA LEU A 143 -10.03 -1.35 -6.95
C LEU A 143 -10.84 -0.06 -6.73
N GLY A 144 -10.18 1.10 -6.81
CA GLY A 144 -10.87 2.37 -6.59
C GLY A 144 -11.88 2.70 -7.70
N LEU A 145 -11.58 2.38 -8.97
CA LEU A 145 -12.53 2.50 -10.08
C LEU A 145 -13.72 1.55 -9.92
N LYS A 146 -13.49 0.30 -9.49
CA LYS A 146 -14.57 -0.65 -9.14
C LYS A 146 -15.51 -0.05 -8.10
N GLN A 147 -14.95 0.51 -7.04
CA GLN A 147 -15.72 1.10 -5.95
C GLN A 147 -16.50 2.36 -6.38
N LEU A 148 -15.92 3.20 -7.24
CA LEU A 148 -16.65 4.31 -7.84
C LEU A 148 -17.79 3.81 -8.75
N ALA A 149 -17.58 2.74 -9.52
CA ALA A 149 -18.62 2.15 -10.35
C ALA A 149 -19.81 1.65 -9.51
N GLN A 150 -19.54 1.04 -8.35
CA GLN A 150 -20.57 0.57 -7.43
C GLN A 150 -21.44 1.71 -6.88
N LYS A 151 -20.86 2.90 -6.68
CA LYS A 151 -21.58 4.11 -6.23
C LYS A 151 -22.42 4.78 -7.31
N GLN A 152 -22.20 4.48 -8.59
CA GLN A 152 -23.04 4.98 -9.66
C GLN A 152 -24.37 4.22 -9.70
N SER A 153 -25.48 4.96 -9.84
CA SER A 153 -26.74 4.37 -10.30
C SER A 153 -26.51 3.69 -11.64
N SER A 154 -27.18 2.57 -11.89
CA SER A 154 -27.06 1.78 -13.13
C SER A 154 -27.03 2.68 -14.37
N GLY A 155 -26.10 2.44 -15.30
CA GLY A 155 -25.99 3.25 -16.52
C GLY A 155 -24.61 3.25 -17.15
N LYS A 156 -24.45 4.07 -18.20
CA LYS A 156 -23.23 4.15 -19.02
C LYS A 156 -21.96 4.42 -18.20
N GLN A 157 -22.03 5.34 -17.23
CA GLN A 157 -20.87 5.71 -16.41
C GLN A 157 -20.36 4.53 -15.56
N ARG A 158 -21.28 3.76 -14.97
CA ARG A 158 -20.94 2.53 -14.22
C ARG A 158 -20.18 1.55 -15.10
N SER A 159 -20.65 1.32 -16.32
CA SER A 159 -20.00 0.39 -17.27
C SER A 159 -18.62 0.89 -17.70
N ILE A 160 -18.44 2.19 -17.93
CA ILE A 160 -17.12 2.76 -18.28
C ILE A 160 -16.11 2.51 -17.16
N LEU A 161 -16.48 2.84 -15.91
CA LEU A 161 -15.58 2.66 -14.75
C LEU A 161 -15.25 1.18 -14.53
N LEU A 162 -16.24 0.30 -14.65
CA LEU A 162 -16.03 -1.14 -14.48
C LEU A 162 -15.13 -1.73 -15.58
N ASN A 163 -15.34 -1.33 -16.84
CA ASN A 163 -14.50 -1.77 -17.96
C ASN A 163 -13.05 -1.31 -17.79
N GLN A 164 -12.83 -0.08 -17.32
CA GLN A 164 -11.49 0.40 -16.99
C GLN A 164 -10.85 -0.41 -15.87
N ALA A 165 -11.60 -0.69 -14.78
CA ALA A 165 -11.10 -1.51 -13.68
C ALA A 165 -10.71 -2.92 -14.13
N ILE A 166 -11.54 -3.57 -14.96
CA ILE A 166 -11.26 -4.90 -15.51
C ILE A 166 -10.02 -4.87 -16.41
N SER A 167 -9.89 -3.87 -17.29
CA SER A 167 -8.73 -3.70 -18.18
C SER A 167 -7.43 -3.54 -17.40
N LEU A 168 -7.43 -2.69 -16.36
CA LEU A 168 -6.27 -2.52 -15.48
C LEU A 168 -5.89 -3.82 -14.76
N ARG A 169 -6.88 -4.55 -14.25
CA ARG A 169 -6.60 -5.86 -13.64
C ARG A 169 -6.03 -6.85 -14.65
N GLN A 170 -6.57 -6.91 -15.86
CA GLN A 170 -6.04 -7.78 -16.92
C GLN A 170 -4.57 -7.45 -17.21
N LYS A 171 -4.23 -6.16 -17.32
CA LYS A 171 -2.84 -5.71 -17.50
C LYS A 171 -1.93 -6.23 -16.39
N VAL A 172 -2.35 -6.10 -15.14
CA VAL A 172 -1.57 -6.56 -13.98
C VAL A 172 -1.38 -8.08 -13.98
N ILE A 173 -2.45 -8.84 -14.24
CA ILE A 173 -2.39 -10.32 -14.28
C ILE A 173 -1.57 -10.83 -15.46
N ILE A 174 -1.55 -10.13 -16.60
CA ILE A 174 -0.69 -10.49 -17.74
C ILE A 174 0.79 -10.28 -17.39
N GLU A 175 1.12 -9.16 -16.74
CA GLU A 175 2.51 -8.84 -16.40
C GLU A 175 3.05 -9.71 -15.25
N ASP A 176 2.24 -9.96 -14.22
CA ASP A 176 2.63 -10.73 -13.04
C ASP A 176 1.48 -11.64 -12.56
N PRO A 177 1.26 -12.77 -13.27
CA PRO A 177 0.15 -13.66 -12.99
C PRO A 177 0.28 -14.40 -11.66
N LEU A 178 1.47 -14.51 -11.09
CA LEU A 178 1.71 -15.29 -9.87
C LEU A 178 1.54 -14.43 -8.62
N ASN A 179 2.13 -13.24 -8.57
CA ASN A 179 2.12 -12.43 -7.34
C ASN A 179 0.80 -11.67 -7.11
N PHE A 180 -0.06 -11.57 -8.13
CA PHE A 180 -1.39 -10.95 -8.02
C PHE A 180 -2.55 -11.96 -7.92
N GLN A 181 -2.25 -13.22 -7.61
CA GLN A 181 -3.27 -14.17 -7.15
C GLN A 181 -3.69 -13.85 -5.70
N PRO A 182 -4.95 -14.11 -5.31
CA PRO A 182 -5.42 -13.84 -3.94
C PRO A 182 -4.52 -14.39 -2.82
N ASP A 183 -3.99 -15.62 -2.98
CA ASP A 183 -3.13 -16.26 -1.98
C ASP A 183 -1.73 -15.62 -1.89
N ALA A 184 -1.23 -15.07 -3.00
CA ALA A 184 0.02 -14.30 -2.99
C ALA A 184 -0.21 -12.93 -2.35
N LEU A 185 -1.33 -12.28 -2.67
CA LEU A 185 -1.70 -10.99 -2.11
C LEU A 185 -2.00 -11.06 -0.61
N SER A 186 -2.51 -12.19 -0.08
CA SER A 186 -2.70 -12.36 1.36
C SER A 186 -1.40 -12.38 2.16
N ASN A 187 -0.27 -12.65 1.50
CA ASN A 187 1.07 -12.56 2.10
C ASN A 187 1.70 -11.16 1.90
N ASN A 188 1.04 -10.25 1.19
CA ASN A 188 1.51 -8.89 0.96
C ASN A 188 0.90 -7.93 1.99
N TRP A 189 1.75 -7.34 2.83
CA TRP A 189 1.35 -6.43 3.93
C TRP A 189 0.44 -5.27 3.50
N MET A 190 0.51 -4.84 2.23
CA MET A 190 -0.24 -3.68 1.73
C MET A 190 -1.72 -4.02 1.47
N TRP A 191 -2.02 -5.28 1.19
CA TRP A 191 -3.34 -5.74 0.78
C TRP A 191 -4.18 -6.16 1.98
N SER A 192 -5.32 -5.49 2.19
CA SER A 192 -6.31 -5.93 3.19
C SER A 192 -7.19 -7.05 2.64
N GLU A 193 -7.83 -7.80 3.52
CA GLU A 193 -8.78 -8.85 3.12
C GLU A 193 -9.88 -8.30 2.18
N GLN A 194 -10.44 -7.13 2.50
CA GLN A 194 -11.44 -6.48 1.64
C GLN A 194 -10.88 -6.12 0.25
N ALA A 195 -9.64 -5.62 0.17
CA ALA A 195 -8.99 -5.30 -1.10
C ALA A 195 -8.78 -6.57 -1.95
N ILE A 196 -8.41 -7.68 -1.31
CA ILE A 196 -8.23 -8.99 -1.97
C ILE A 196 -9.57 -9.52 -2.48
N GLN A 197 -10.64 -9.45 -1.67
CA GLN A 197 -11.99 -9.84 -2.10
C GLN A 197 -12.45 -9.00 -3.29
N ASP A 198 -12.21 -7.69 -3.26
CA ASP A 198 -12.53 -6.79 -4.35
C ASP A 198 -11.72 -7.11 -5.62
N TRP A 199 -10.43 -7.38 -5.48
CA TRP A 199 -9.57 -7.79 -6.58
C TRP A 199 -10.02 -9.09 -7.23
N ARG A 200 -10.39 -10.07 -6.40
CA ARG A 200 -10.94 -11.34 -6.85
C ARG A 200 -12.23 -11.16 -7.64
N SER A 201 -13.07 -10.20 -7.26
CA SER A 201 -14.35 -9.94 -7.94
C SER A 201 -14.20 -9.26 -9.30
N LEU A 202 -13.04 -8.68 -9.63
CA LEU A 202 -12.77 -8.04 -10.92
C LEU A 202 -12.44 -9.06 -12.03
N VAL A 203 -13.14 -10.20 -12.06
CA VAL A 203 -12.96 -11.16 -13.15
C VAL A 203 -13.69 -10.63 -14.38
N ALA A 204 -13.03 -10.65 -15.53
CA ALA A 204 -13.76 -10.54 -16.78
C ALA A 204 -14.62 -11.81 -16.92
N THR A 205 -15.95 -11.68 -16.94
CA THR A 205 -16.77 -12.69 -17.61
C THR A 205 -16.40 -12.62 -19.08
N THR A 206 -15.49 -13.50 -19.51
CA THR A 206 -15.36 -13.81 -20.92
C THR A 206 -16.73 -14.33 -21.34
N ALA A 207 -17.49 -13.51 -22.06
CA ALA A 207 -18.48 -14.04 -22.96
C ALA A 207 -17.70 -14.95 -23.92
N ARG A 208 -17.66 -16.25 -23.61
CA ARG A 208 -17.34 -17.28 -24.60
C ARG A 208 -18.48 -17.21 -25.62
N ALA A 209 -18.27 -16.42 -26.66
CA ALA A 209 -18.97 -16.63 -27.91
C ALA A 209 -18.35 -17.90 -28.52
N ASN A 210 -19.03 -19.02 -28.30
CA ASN A 210 -19.00 -20.19 -29.18
C ASN A 210 -20.44 -20.48 -29.57
#